data_AF-A0A660ZHG9-F1
#
_entry.id   AF-A0A660ZHG9-F1
#
_cell.length_a   1.000
_cell.length_b   1.000
_cell.length_c   1.000
_cell.angle_alpha   90.00
_cell.angle_beta   90.00
_cell.angle_gamma   90.00
#
_symmetry.space_group_name_H-M   'P 1'
#
loop_
_entity.id
_entity.type
_entity.pdbx_description
1 polymer ?
#
loop_
_entity_poly.entity_id
_entity_poly.type
_entity_poly.pdbx_seq_one_letter_code
_entity_poly.pdbx_strand_id
1 'polypeptide(L)'
;MAEKIPPSIYPPDEEGKQPIVLRHVDDYPEVPVTLTTMRFNKTGAWRNVRPVITDHKVGPCVGPCPMWILIPKFMDLVVQERFEDAAKVILERNPFPSITGRICPAPCEKPCNRRKLDKPVAIKAVERFLGDLGVLEEPGKPTGKKVAVIGSNIAGLTAAYFLARWGHEVKVFEASETICEHLRGRDDLPEDVLEREIEKVKAMGVEILTGQQAPQIDGFDAIVYTQLEVPTDADKITGVTDEPKVFKTGHSDPVKAIGAAKKVALSVQQFLNGEPIKPEPRPAAVVTPSQVNYFYFPEIPRFEGKEMAREDALTEASRCFSCGNCNSCGNCWVFCPEPAIDWIDDRPVINYDYCKGCGVCVVECPRGVIELEPEWK
;
A
#
# COMPACT_ATOMS: atom_id res chain seq x y z
N MET A 1 -14.07 -11.18 69.19
CA MET A 1 -13.46 -10.01 69.84
C MET A 1 -13.05 -9.06 68.72
N ALA A 2 -13.80 -7.99 68.49
CA ALA A 2 -13.44 -7.00 67.49
C ALA A 2 -12.28 -6.16 68.06
N GLU A 3 -11.08 -6.32 67.51
CA GLU A 3 -9.99 -5.39 67.77
C GLU A 3 -10.44 -3.99 67.34
N LYS A 4 -10.31 -3.01 68.24
CA LYS A 4 -10.59 -1.61 67.94
C LYS A 4 -9.63 -1.14 66.85
N ILE A 5 -10.17 -0.89 65.67
CA ILE A 5 -9.41 -0.45 64.50
C ILE A 5 -8.91 1.00 64.74
N PRO A 6 -7.62 1.31 64.47
CA PRO A 6 -7.05 2.63 64.76
C PRO A 6 -7.69 3.75 63.91
N PRO A 7 -7.74 5.00 64.42
CA PRO A 7 -8.33 6.15 63.71
C PRO A 7 -7.58 6.50 62.41
N SER A 8 -8.19 7.34 61.56
CA SER A 8 -7.58 7.87 60.32
C SER A 8 -6.20 8.47 60.60
N ILE A 9 -5.20 8.12 59.79
CA ILE A 9 -3.85 8.73 59.87
C ILE A 9 -3.78 10.09 59.16
N TYR A 10 -4.85 10.48 58.45
CA TYR A 10 -4.91 11.73 57.72
C TYR A 10 -5.52 12.83 58.59
N PRO A 11 -4.86 13.99 58.73
CA PRO A 11 -5.38 15.09 59.55
C PRO A 11 -6.67 15.67 58.95
N PRO A 12 -7.52 16.31 59.77
CA PRO A 12 -8.65 17.10 59.28
C PRO A 12 -8.20 18.18 58.31
N ASP A 13 -9.06 18.56 57.37
CA ASP A 13 -8.82 19.72 56.50
C ASP A 13 -8.84 21.05 57.30
N GLU A 14 -8.53 22.16 56.62
CA GLU A 14 -8.47 23.49 57.25
C GLU A 14 -9.80 23.95 57.87
N GLU A 15 -10.91 23.31 57.49
CA GLU A 15 -12.25 23.55 58.03
C GLU A 15 -12.62 22.58 59.17
N GLY A 16 -11.69 21.71 59.57
CA GLY A 16 -11.87 20.72 60.64
C GLY A 16 -12.65 19.47 60.21
N LYS A 17 -12.88 19.26 58.91
CA LYS A 17 -13.57 18.05 58.41
C LYS A 17 -12.59 16.90 58.36
N GLN A 18 -12.97 15.78 58.96
CA GLN A 18 -12.18 14.54 58.90
C GLN A 18 -12.25 13.93 57.50
N PRO A 19 -11.13 13.41 56.95
CA PRO A 19 -11.14 12.66 55.70
C PRO A 19 -12.06 11.44 55.80
N ILE A 20 -12.88 11.22 54.78
CA ILE A 20 -13.72 10.01 54.70
C ILE A 20 -12.79 8.82 54.49
N VAL A 21 -12.74 7.91 55.46
CA VAL A 21 -11.93 6.69 55.38
C VAL A 21 -12.83 5.50 55.06
N LEU A 22 -12.74 5.03 53.82
CA LEU A 22 -13.47 3.85 53.35
C LEU A 22 -12.61 2.60 53.62
N ARG A 23 -13.04 1.70 54.51
CA ARG A 23 -12.28 0.48 54.90
C ARG A 23 -13.02 -0.79 54.50
N HIS A 24 -14.36 -0.74 54.48
CA HIS A 24 -15.25 -1.80 54.02
C HIS A 24 -16.17 -1.28 52.93
N VAL A 25 -16.75 -2.19 52.15
CA VAL A 25 -17.72 -1.84 51.10
C VAL A 25 -18.94 -1.11 51.66
N ASP A 26 -19.31 -1.40 52.92
CA ASP A 26 -20.41 -0.76 53.62
C ASP A 26 -20.09 0.66 54.12
N ASP A 27 -18.80 1.07 54.11
CA ASP A 27 -18.40 2.44 54.45
C ASP A 27 -18.64 3.40 53.28
N TYR A 28 -18.86 2.87 52.06
CA TYR A 28 -19.20 3.71 50.91
C TYR A 28 -20.56 4.37 51.16
N PRO A 29 -20.66 5.70 51.02
CA PRO A 29 -21.96 6.36 51.06
C PRO A 29 -22.85 5.80 49.96
N GLU A 30 -24.17 5.88 50.15
CA GLU A 30 -25.13 5.50 49.11
C GLU A 30 -24.81 6.27 47.82
N VAL A 31 -24.34 5.53 46.82
CA VAL A 31 -24.05 6.08 45.49
C VAL A 31 -25.17 5.69 44.54
N PRO A 32 -25.65 6.64 43.71
CA PRO A 32 -26.58 6.28 42.65
C PRO A 32 -25.87 5.32 41.69
N VAL A 33 -26.47 4.13 41.49
CA VAL A 33 -26.01 3.14 40.53
C VAL A 33 -26.98 3.08 39.35
N THR A 34 -26.44 3.06 38.13
CA THR A 34 -27.28 2.92 36.93
C THR A 34 -27.77 1.47 36.83
N LEU A 35 -29.08 1.26 36.94
CA LEU A 35 -29.71 -0.07 36.88
C LEU A 35 -29.99 -0.57 35.45
N THR A 36 -29.78 0.27 34.44
CA THR A 36 -30.03 -0.04 33.02
C THR A 36 -28.87 0.41 32.14
N THR A 37 -28.86 0.02 30.88
CA THR A 37 -27.84 0.47 29.95
C THR A 37 -28.10 1.91 29.53
N MET A 38 -27.05 2.72 29.39
CA MET A 38 -27.15 4.05 28.80
C MET A 38 -27.22 4.04 27.26
N ARG A 39 -27.43 2.87 26.63
CA ARG A 39 -27.44 2.74 25.16
C ARG A 39 -28.56 3.50 24.47
N PHE A 40 -29.66 3.81 25.18
CA PHE A 40 -30.70 4.68 24.61
C PHE A 40 -30.21 6.12 24.38
N ASN A 41 -29.16 6.54 25.08
CA ASN A 41 -28.60 7.87 24.96
C ASN A 41 -27.59 7.91 23.80
N LYS A 42 -28.08 8.26 22.60
CA LYS A 42 -27.26 8.43 21.40
C LYS A 42 -26.44 9.73 21.48
N THR A 43 -25.29 9.62 22.13
CA THR A 43 -24.39 10.75 22.41
C THR A 43 -23.76 11.38 21.17
N GLY A 44 -23.89 10.72 20.00
CA GLY A 44 -23.39 11.22 18.73
C GLY A 44 -23.93 12.59 18.34
N ALA A 45 -25.17 12.90 18.69
CA ALA A 45 -25.79 14.18 18.40
C ALA A 45 -25.10 15.40 19.06
N TRP A 46 -24.17 15.18 20.00
CA TRP A 46 -23.48 16.26 20.72
C TRP A 46 -22.23 16.79 20.01
N ARG A 47 -21.81 16.17 18.90
CA ARG A 47 -20.56 16.51 18.21
C ARG A 47 -20.73 17.67 17.23
N ASN A 48 -19.68 18.48 17.08
CA ASN A 48 -19.54 19.44 15.98
C ASN A 48 -18.51 18.99 14.93
N VAL A 49 -17.70 17.99 15.28
CA VAL A 49 -16.71 17.35 14.42
C VAL A 49 -16.83 15.84 14.57
N ARG A 50 -16.50 15.08 13.53
CA ARG A 50 -16.45 13.62 13.57
C ARG A 50 -15.09 13.09 13.14
N PRO A 51 -14.59 12.03 13.78
CA PRO A 51 -13.47 11.28 13.24
C PRO A 51 -13.91 10.51 11.99
N VAL A 52 -13.05 10.46 10.97
CA VAL A 52 -13.24 9.66 9.77
C VAL A 52 -11.96 8.86 9.54
N ILE A 53 -12.10 7.55 9.36
CA ILE A 53 -10.99 6.70 8.91
C ILE A 53 -10.86 6.91 7.41
N THR A 54 -9.76 7.52 7.00
CA THR A 54 -9.53 7.96 5.62
C THR A 54 -8.89 6.86 4.79
N ASP A 55 -9.33 6.76 3.53
CA ASP A 55 -8.78 5.90 2.48
C ASP A 55 -8.02 6.68 1.39
N HIS A 56 -8.14 8.01 1.41
CA HIS A 56 -7.53 8.92 0.44
C HIS A 56 -6.09 9.34 0.78
N LYS A 57 -5.55 8.85 1.90
CA LYS A 57 -4.18 9.09 2.34
C LYS A 57 -3.25 7.95 1.96
N VAL A 58 -1.98 8.28 1.75
CA VAL A 58 -0.91 7.28 1.56
C VAL A 58 0.33 7.61 2.37
N GLY A 59 1.16 6.58 2.58
CA GLY A 59 2.50 6.77 3.13
C GLY A 59 3.40 7.57 2.18
N PRO A 60 4.39 8.30 2.73
CA PRO A 60 5.28 9.15 1.92
C PRO A 60 6.14 8.36 0.92
N CYS A 61 6.29 7.05 1.13
CA CYS A 61 7.01 6.15 0.26
C CYS A 61 6.29 5.84 -1.08
N VAL A 62 4.96 6.06 -1.16
CA VAL A 62 4.16 5.73 -2.36
C VAL A 62 4.39 6.75 -3.48
N GLY A 63 4.35 8.05 -3.17
CA GLY A 63 4.41 9.14 -4.15
C GLY A 63 5.66 9.16 -5.05
N PRO A 64 6.89 8.99 -4.51
CA PRO A 64 8.11 8.98 -5.32
C PRO A 64 8.28 7.72 -6.18
N CYS A 65 7.55 6.64 -5.90
CA CYS A 65 7.64 5.40 -6.66
C CYS A 65 6.98 5.60 -8.04
N PRO A 66 7.69 5.41 -9.17
CA PRO A 66 7.09 5.56 -10.50
C PRO A 66 5.88 4.63 -10.74
N MET A 67 5.85 3.50 -10.04
CA MET A 67 4.83 2.44 -10.12
C MET A 67 3.71 2.61 -9.07
N TRP A 68 3.86 3.52 -8.10
CA TRP A 68 2.88 3.76 -7.03
C TRP A 68 2.52 2.50 -6.21
N ILE A 69 3.54 1.68 -5.87
CA ILE A 69 3.35 0.48 -5.05
C ILE A 69 2.85 0.87 -3.65
N LEU A 70 1.82 0.16 -3.15
CA LEU A 70 1.26 0.38 -1.82
C LEU A 70 2.11 -0.29 -0.75
N ILE A 71 3.28 0.30 -0.47
CA ILE A 71 4.30 -0.25 0.42
C ILE A 71 3.79 -0.57 1.84
N PRO A 72 3.02 0.31 2.51
CA PRO A 72 2.43 -0.01 3.80
C PRO A 72 1.65 -1.33 3.82
N LYS A 73 0.86 -1.63 2.77
CA LYS A 73 0.01 -2.82 2.69
C LYS A 73 0.85 -4.10 2.62
N PHE A 74 1.86 -4.17 1.76
CA PHE A 74 2.67 -5.38 1.68
C PHE A 74 3.55 -5.57 2.92
N MET A 75 4.00 -4.49 3.57
CA MET A 75 4.73 -4.58 4.84
C MET A 75 3.86 -5.18 5.95
N ASP A 76 2.60 -4.73 6.06
CA ASP A 76 1.65 -5.30 7.01
C ASP A 76 1.41 -6.80 6.75
N LEU A 77 1.34 -7.22 5.47
CA LEU A 77 1.21 -8.63 5.09
C LEU A 77 2.46 -9.46 5.40
N VAL A 78 3.66 -8.88 5.27
CA VAL A 78 4.91 -9.53 5.69
C VAL A 78 4.90 -9.78 7.19
N VAL A 79 4.50 -8.80 8.01
CA VAL A 79 4.37 -8.96 9.47
C VAL A 79 3.38 -10.07 9.85
N GLN A 80 2.35 -10.28 9.01
CA GLN A 80 1.38 -11.37 9.16
C GLN A 80 1.87 -12.72 8.60
N GLU A 81 3.13 -12.82 8.18
CA GLU A 81 3.73 -14.00 7.51
C GLU A 81 3.01 -14.41 6.20
N ARG A 82 2.22 -13.50 5.61
CA ARG A 82 1.48 -13.70 4.35
C ARG A 82 2.32 -13.25 3.16
N PHE A 83 3.46 -13.90 2.96
CA PHE A 83 4.46 -13.48 1.98
C PHE A 83 3.96 -13.52 0.53
N GLU A 84 3.18 -14.54 0.16
CA GLU A 84 2.62 -14.61 -1.20
C GLU A 84 1.64 -13.47 -1.46
N ASP A 85 0.77 -13.16 -0.50
CA ASP A 85 -0.17 -12.03 -0.63
C ASP A 85 0.58 -10.70 -0.68
N ALA A 86 1.66 -10.55 0.10
CA ALA A 86 2.53 -9.38 0.05
C ALA A 86 3.17 -9.22 -1.35
N ALA A 87 3.65 -10.31 -1.95
CA ALA A 87 4.18 -10.31 -3.31
C ALA A 87 3.09 -9.93 -4.33
N LYS A 88 1.86 -10.46 -4.19
CA LYS A 88 0.73 -10.10 -5.06
C LYS A 88 0.39 -8.60 -5.02
N VAL A 89 0.47 -7.96 -3.85
CA VAL A 89 0.30 -6.51 -3.74
C VAL A 89 1.34 -5.74 -4.55
N ILE A 90 2.57 -6.26 -4.67
CA ILE A 90 3.60 -5.67 -5.53
C ILE A 90 3.28 -5.95 -7.01
N LEU A 91 2.90 -7.19 -7.35
CA LEU A 91 2.54 -7.61 -8.71
C LEU A 91 1.31 -6.86 -9.27
N GLU A 92 0.44 -6.30 -8.42
CA GLU A 92 -0.61 -5.37 -8.86
C GLU A 92 -0.04 -4.17 -9.63
N ARG A 93 1.23 -3.82 -9.42
CA ARG A 93 1.87 -2.56 -9.84
C ARG A 93 3.19 -2.77 -10.59
N ASN A 94 3.92 -3.83 -10.28
CA ASN A 94 5.25 -4.13 -10.79
C ASN A 94 5.36 -5.64 -11.05
N PRO A 95 5.44 -6.09 -12.31
CA PRO A 95 5.64 -7.50 -12.63
C PRO A 95 7.04 -8.01 -12.33
N PHE A 96 7.99 -7.13 -12.03
CA PHE A 96 9.40 -7.47 -11.90
C PHE A 96 10.02 -7.14 -10.52
N PRO A 97 9.41 -7.56 -9.39
CA PRO A 97 9.93 -7.25 -8.05
C PRO A 97 11.34 -7.81 -7.82
N SER A 98 11.70 -8.94 -8.44
CA SER A 98 13.05 -9.51 -8.32
C SER A 98 14.11 -8.66 -9.03
N ILE A 99 13.74 -8.01 -10.15
CA ILE A 99 14.61 -7.08 -10.88
C ILE A 99 14.71 -5.75 -10.12
N THR A 100 13.57 -5.13 -9.77
CA THR A 100 13.56 -3.82 -9.10
C THR A 100 14.18 -3.88 -7.70
N GLY A 101 14.01 -5.00 -6.98
CA GLY A 101 14.70 -5.28 -5.72
C GLY A 101 16.23 -5.28 -5.82
N ARG A 102 16.79 -5.37 -7.04
CA ARG A 102 18.23 -5.34 -7.31
C ARG A 102 18.70 -4.00 -7.88
N ILE A 103 18.03 -3.49 -8.92
CA ILE A 103 18.52 -2.31 -9.68
C ILE A 103 17.92 -0.98 -9.23
N CYS A 104 16.79 -0.98 -8.51
CA CYS A 104 16.09 0.26 -8.17
C CYS A 104 16.94 1.16 -7.24
N PRO A 105 16.98 2.50 -7.44
CA PRO A 105 17.65 3.42 -6.53
C PRO A 105 16.85 3.72 -5.25
N ALA A 106 15.76 2.96 -4.99
CA ALA A 106 14.90 3.06 -3.82
C ALA A 106 14.42 4.51 -3.50
N PRO A 107 13.79 5.22 -4.46
CA PRO A 107 13.34 6.60 -4.23
C PRO A 107 12.28 6.69 -3.11
N CYS A 108 11.55 5.59 -2.87
CA CYS A 108 10.55 5.45 -1.82
C CYS A 108 11.11 5.50 -0.40
N GLU A 109 12.39 5.16 -0.19
CA GLU A 109 13.02 5.18 1.14
C GLU A 109 13.47 6.58 1.57
N LYS A 110 13.60 7.51 0.62
CA LYS A 110 14.05 8.89 0.89
C LYS A 110 13.08 9.66 1.79
N PRO A 111 11.76 9.73 1.51
CA PRO A 111 10.83 10.49 2.35
C PRO A 111 10.23 9.69 3.52
N CYS A 112 10.77 8.51 3.85
CA CYS A 112 10.21 7.65 4.90
C CYS A 112 10.11 8.37 6.27
N ASN A 113 8.92 8.43 6.87
CA ASN A 113 8.68 9.08 8.17
C ASN A 113 9.49 8.43 9.32
N ARG A 114 9.86 7.15 9.20
CA ARG A 114 10.70 6.42 10.17
C ARG A 114 12.03 7.12 10.47
N ARG A 115 12.54 7.95 9.55
CA ARG A 115 13.74 8.78 9.75
C ARG A 115 13.65 9.75 10.94
N LYS A 116 12.45 10.04 11.45
CA LYS A 116 12.28 10.85 12.66
C LYS A 116 12.49 10.07 13.95
N LEU A 117 12.51 8.74 13.86
CA LEU A 117 12.78 7.84 14.98
C LEU A 117 14.17 7.23 14.85
N ASP A 118 14.46 6.52 13.75
CA ASP A 118 15.75 5.90 13.49
C ASP A 118 16.14 5.95 11.98
N LYS A 119 16.45 4.81 11.36
CA LYS A 119 16.78 4.68 9.93
C LYS A 119 15.53 4.33 9.12
N PRO A 120 15.43 4.76 7.84
CA PRO A 120 14.31 4.38 6.97
C PRO A 120 14.16 2.85 6.86
N VAL A 121 12.96 2.39 6.52
CA VAL A 121 12.72 0.97 6.21
C VAL A 121 13.50 0.59 4.95
N ALA A 122 14.15 -0.58 4.95
CA ALA A 122 14.81 -1.19 3.79
C ALA A 122 13.77 -1.83 2.85
N ILE A 123 12.90 -0.97 2.31
CA ILE A 123 11.80 -1.33 1.40
C ILE A 123 12.31 -2.13 0.21
N LYS A 124 13.44 -1.71 -0.40
CA LYS A 124 14.02 -2.41 -1.56
C LYS A 124 14.45 -3.84 -1.20
N ALA A 125 14.99 -4.05 -0.01
CA ALA A 125 15.45 -5.37 0.42
C ALA A 125 14.27 -6.33 0.67
N VAL A 126 13.19 -5.83 1.29
CA VAL A 126 11.95 -6.61 1.47
C VAL A 126 11.29 -6.90 0.12
N GLU A 127 11.26 -5.94 -0.81
CA GLU A 127 10.76 -6.16 -2.18
C GLU A 127 11.57 -7.23 -2.92
N ARG A 128 12.90 -7.23 -2.79
CA ARG A 128 13.77 -8.28 -3.35
C ARG A 128 13.42 -9.65 -2.78
N PHE A 129 13.32 -9.75 -1.46
CA PHE A 129 12.94 -10.99 -0.77
C PHE A 129 11.61 -11.54 -1.29
N LEU A 130 10.58 -10.69 -1.38
CA LEU A 130 9.26 -11.07 -1.89
C LEU A 130 9.29 -11.45 -3.37
N GLY A 131 10.06 -10.74 -4.20
CA GLY A 131 10.19 -11.05 -5.62
C GLY A 131 10.88 -12.38 -5.89
N ASP A 132 11.88 -12.72 -5.07
CA ASP A 132 12.65 -13.95 -5.17
C ASP A 132 11.84 -15.21 -4.76
N LEU A 133 10.66 -15.05 -4.13
CA LEU A 133 9.72 -16.15 -3.88
C LEU A 133 9.13 -16.75 -5.15
N GLY A 134 9.18 -16.05 -6.28
CA GLY A 134 8.75 -16.63 -7.54
C GLY A 134 7.24 -16.67 -7.77
N VAL A 135 6.43 -15.94 -6.98
CA VAL A 135 4.96 -15.95 -7.09
C VAL A 135 4.51 -15.65 -8.53
N LEU A 136 3.65 -16.53 -9.05
CA LEU A 136 3.03 -16.42 -10.37
C LEU A 136 1.58 -15.99 -10.20
N GLU A 137 1.14 -15.09 -11.08
CA GLU A 137 -0.28 -14.78 -11.26
C GLU A 137 -0.84 -15.61 -12.40
N GLU A 138 -2.16 -15.75 -12.46
CA GLU A 138 -2.85 -16.39 -13.58
C GLU A 138 -3.33 -15.32 -14.59
N PRO A 139 -3.37 -15.64 -15.88
CA PRO A 139 -3.98 -14.76 -16.87
C PRO A 139 -5.46 -14.55 -16.59
N GLY A 140 -5.95 -13.37 -16.98
CA GLY A 140 -7.36 -13.04 -16.84
C GLY A 140 -8.25 -13.90 -17.74
N LYS A 141 -9.57 -13.85 -17.49
CA LYS A 141 -10.54 -14.53 -18.36
C LYS A 141 -10.44 -14.00 -19.79
N PRO A 142 -10.38 -14.86 -20.83
CA PRO A 142 -10.23 -14.42 -22.20
C PRO A 142 -11.29 -13.40 -22.62
N THR A 143 -10.82 -12.22 -23.04
CA THR A 143 -11.65 -11.11 -23.52
C THR A 143 -11.97 -11.21 -25.01
N GLY A 144 -11.24 -12.07 -25.75
CA GLY A 144 -11.29 -12.17 -27.20
C GLY A 144 -10.57 -11.04 -27.95
N LYS A 145 -9.92 -10.11 -27.23
CA LYS A 145 -9.15 -9.01 -27.80
C LYS A 145 -7.68 -9.37 -27.99
N LYS A 146 -7.10 -8.89 -29.09
CA LYS A 146 -5.70 -9.16 -29.47
C LYS A 146 -4.87 -7.88 -29.43
N VAL A 147 -3.71 -7.94 -28.77
CA VAL A 147 -2.78 -6.80 -28.67
C VAL A 147 -1.39 -7.17 -29.14
N ALA A 148 -0.80 -6.34 -30.01
CA ALA A 148 0.60 -6.45 -30.39
C ALA A 148 1.45 -5.48 -29.55
N VAL A 149 2.55 -5.97 -29.00
CA VAL A 149 3.54 -5.15 -28.30
C VAL A 149 4.83 -5.16 -29.10
N ILE A 150 5.34 -3.99 -29.47
CA ILE A 150 6.52 -3.83 -30.33
C ILE A 150 7.73 -3.48 -29.45
N GLY A 151 8.67 -4.40 -29.37
CA GLY A 151 9.84 -4.38 -28.51
C GLY A 151 9.66 -5.20 -27.23
N SER A 152 10.69 -5.97 -26.90
CA SER A 152 10.77 -6.87 -25.73
C SER A 152 11.65 -6.31 -24.61
N ASN A 153 11.75 -4.98 -24.52
CA ASN A 153 12.36 -4.32 -23.37
C ASN A 153 11.46 -4.44 -22.13
N ILE A 154 11.92 -3.97 -20.97
CA ILE A 154 11.17 -4.13 -19.72
C ILE A 154 9.80 -3.43 -19.75
N ALA A 155 9.67 -2.34 -20.51
CA ALA A 155 8.39 -1.67 -20.73
C ALA A 155 7.44 -2.54 -21.56
N GLY A 156 7.94 -3.18 -22.63
CA GLY A 156 7.16 -4.10 -23.44
C GLY A 156 6.68 -5.30 -22.67
N LEU A 157 7.57 -5.96 -21.92
CA LEU A 157 7.18 -7.08 -21.08
C LEU A 157 6.22 -6.66 -19.96
N THR A 158 6.37 -5.45 -19.41
CA THR A 158 5.41 -4.91 -18.42
C THR A 158 4.02 -4.72 -19.04
N ALA A 159 3.94 -4.10 -20.22
CA ALA A 159 2.67 -3.89 -20.91
C ALA A 159 2.02 -5.24 -21.25
N ALA A 160 2.79 -6.18 -21.77
CA ALA A 160 2.31 -7.51 -22.12
C ALA A 160 1.78 -8.27 -20.90
N TYR A 161 2.51 -8.22 -19.78
CA TYR A 161 2.08 -8.82 -18.52
C TYR A 161 0.71 -8.31 -18.06
N PHE A 162 0.50 -6.98 -18.00
CA PHE A 162 -0.76 -6.43 -17.52
C PHE A 162 -1.92 -6.71 -18.46
N LEU A 163 -1.69 -6.64 -19.78
CA LEU A 163 -2.71 -6.96 -20.78
C LEU A 163 -3.12 -8.44 -20.72
N ALA A 164 -2.16 -9.35 -20.53
CA ALA A 164 -2.43 -10.77 -20.32
C ALA A 164 -3.15 -11.03 -18.98
N ARG A 165 -2.75 -10.32 -17.92
CA ARG A 165 -3.42 -10.36 -16.60
C ARG A 165 -4.89 -9.92 -16.67
N TRP A 166 -5.23 -9.03 -17.60
CA TRP A 166 -6.62 -8.65 -17.86
C TRP A 166 -7.32 -9.52 -18.91
N GLY A 167 -6.65 -10.56 -19.44
CA GLY A 167 -7.25 -11.58 -20.29
C GLY A 167 -7.22 -11.27 -21.79
N HIS A 168 -6.35 -10.36 -22.23
CA HIS A 168 -6.11 -10.14 -23.65
C HIS A 168 -5.10 -11.16 -24.21
N GLU A 169 -5.26 -11.54 -25.48
CA GLU A 169 -4.26 -12.31 -26.22
C GLU A 169 -3.13 -11.34 -26.62
N VAL A 170 -1.91 -11.58 -26.13
CA VAL A 170 -0.79 -10.66 -26.35
C VAL A 170 0.34 -11.34 -27.11
N LYS A 171 0.82 -10.68 -28.16
CA LYS A 171 2.03 -11.06 -28.89
C LYS A 171 3.06 -9.94 -28.81
N VAL A 172 4.27 -10.27 -28.39
CA VAL A 172 5.41 -9.36 -28.34
C VAL A 172 6.31 -9.62 -29.54
N PHE A 173 6.61 -8.59 -30.32
CA PHE A 173 7.50 -8.66 -31.48
C PHE A 173 8.82 -7.97 -31.17
N GLU A 174 9.92 -8.70 -31.28
CA GLU A 174 11.28 -8.21 -31.08
C GLU A 174 12.11 -8.38 -32.36
N ALA A 175 12.76 -7.31 -32.79
CA ALA A 175 13.60 -7.33 -33.98
C ALA A 175 14.96 -8.01 -33.71
N SER A 176 15.47 -7.90 -32.48
CA SER A 176 16.65 -8.63 -32.01
C SER A 176 16.34 -10.12 -31.75
N GLU A 177 17.38 -10.95 -31.65
CA GLU A 177 17.24 -12.33 -31.15
C GLU A 177 17.16 -12.38 -29.62
N THR A 178 17.41 -11.25 -28.95
CA THR A 178 17.61 -11.20 -27.50
C THR A 178 16.52 -10.40 -26.80
N ILE A 179 15.81 -11.04 -25.88
CA ILE A 179 14.81 -10.38 -25.03
C ILE A 179 15.51 -9.52 -23.97
N CYS A 180 14.97 -8.33 -23.69
CA CYS A 180 15.48 -7.42 -22.66
C CYS A 180 16.98 -7.08 -22.80
N GLU A 181 17.51 -6.98 -24.01
CA GLU A 181 18.94 -6.74 -24.29
C GLU A 181 19.57 -5.63 -23.42
N HIS A 182 18.89 -4.49 -23.26
CA HIS A 182 19.28 -3.36 -22.40
C HIS A 182 19.51 -3.66 -20.90
N LEU A 183 19.09 -4.82 -20.38
CA LEU A 183 19.28 -5.23 -18.99
C LEU A 183 20.34 -6.34 -18.81
N ARG A 184 20.80 -6.95 -19.91
CA ARG A 184 21.75 -8.07 -19.85
C ARG A 184 23.16 -7.59 -19.51
N GLY A 185 23.93 -8.45 -18.84
CA GLY A 185 25.34 -8.18 -18.53
C GLY A 185 25.58 -7.08 -17.48
N ARG A 186 24.57 -6.74 -16.67
CA ARG A 186 24.73 -5.80 -15.56
C ARG A 186 25.29 -6.51 -14.32
N ASP A 187 26.23 -5.87 -13.63
CA ASP A 187 26.82 -6.41 -12.40
C ASP A 187 25.79 -6.53 -11.24
N ASP A 188 24.75 -5.69 -11.25
CA ASP A 188 23.72 -5.64 -10.22
C ASP A 188 22.50 -6.52 -10.50
N LEU A 189 22.42 -7.16 -11.68
CA LEU A 189 21.31 -8.02 -12.09
C LEU A 189 21.84 -9.35 -12.67
N PRO A 190 21.79 -10.46 -11.89
CA PRO A 190 22.17 -11.77 -12.38
C PRO A 190 21.31 -12.23 -13.57
N GLU A 191 21.94 -12.87 -14.55
CA GLU A 191 21.27 -13.30 -15.78
C GLU A 191 20.15 -14.33 -15.51
N ASP A 192 20.36 -15.23 -14.55
CA ASP A 192 19.37 -16.24 -14.14
C ASP A 192 18.12 -15.64 -13.48
N VAL A 193 18.23 -14.44 -12.90
CA VAL A 193 17.10 -13.69 -12.37
C VAL A 193 16.30 -13.08 -13.51
N LEU A 194 16.98 -12.46 -14.48
CA LEU A 194 16.33 -11.90 -15.67
C LEU A 194 15.59 -12.98 -16.46
N GLU A 195 16.24 -14.12 -16.71
CA GLU A 195 15.61 -15.24 -17.42
C GLU A 195 14.37 -15.77 -16.70
N ARG A 196 14.45 -15.97 -15.37
CA ARG A 196 13.28 -16.40 -14.59
C ARG A 196 12.11 -15.43 -14.73
N GLU A 197 12.37 -14.12 -14.67
CA GLU A 197 11.32 -13.11 -14.79
C GLU A 197 10.71 -13.06 -16.20
N ILE A 198 11.51 -13.30 -17.25
CA ILE A 198 11.01 -13.46 -18.63
C ILE A 198 10.10 -14.69 -18.73
N GLU A 199 10.50 -15.82 -18.15
CA GLU A 199 9.69 -17.03 -18.13
C GLU A 199 8.36 -16.84 -17.38
N LYS A 200 8.31 -16.02 -16.32
CA LYS A 200 7.04 -15.66 -15.67
C LYS A 200 6.09 -14.92 -16.61
N VAL A 201 6.61 -14.04 -17.47
CA VAL A 201 5.79 -13.34 -18.46
C VAL A 201 5.27 -14.30 -19.52
N LYS A 202 6.10 -15.24 -19.99
CA LYS A 202 5.65 -16.31 -20.91
C LYS A 202 4.59 -17.21 -20.27
N ALA A 203 4.73 -17.52 -18.98
CA ALA A 203 3.75 -18.32 -18.23
C ALA A 203 2.36 -17.66 -18.14
N MET A 204 2.26 -16.34 -18.33
CA MET A 204 0.99 -15.62 -18.48
C MET A 204 0.31 -15.85 -19.85
N GLY A 205 0.89 -16.69 -20.72
CA GLY A 205 0.40 -16.93 -22.08
C GLY A 205 0.84 -15.88 -23.10
N VAL A 206 1.81 -15.04 -22.76
CA VAL A 206 2.38 -14.04 -23.68
C VAL A 206 3.30 -14.75 -24.68
N GLU A 207 2.99 -14.63 -25.97
CA GLU A 207 3.83 -15.14 -27.05
C GLU A 207 4.90 -14.10 -27.40
N ILE A 208 6.19 -14.45 -27.28
CA ILE A 208 7.30 -13.54 -27.60
C ILE A 208 8.03 -14.06 -28.85
N LEU A 209 8.00 -13.25 -29.91
CA LEU A 209 8.53 -13.56 -31.23
C LEU A 209 9.78 -12.72 -31.50
N THR A 210 10.96 -13.35 -31.37
CA THR A 210 12.26 -12.72 -31.67
C THR A 210 12.61 -12.81 -33.15
N GLY A 211 13.51 -11.94 -33.63
CA GLY A 211 13.89 -11.83 -35.04
C GLY A 211 12.76 -11.37 -35.97
N GLN A 212 11.66 -10.83 -35.44
CA GLN A 212 10.48 -10.42 -36.21
C GLN A 212 10.25 -8.91 -36.10
N GLN A 213 10.01 -8.28 -37.26
CA GLN A 213 9.63 -6.87 -37.32
C GLN A 213 8.17 -6.65 -36.89
N ALA A 214 7.82 -5.39 -36.63
CA ALA A 214 6.46 -5.00 -36.28
C ALA A 214 5.45 -5.48 -37.35
N PRO A 215 4.32 -6.09 -36.94
CA PRO A 215 3.31 -6.57 -37.86
C PRO A 215 2.50 -5.40 -38.45
N GLN A 216 1.70 -5.71 -39.48
CA GLN A 216 0.63 -4.80 -39.91
C GLN A 216 -0.50 -4.74 -38.88
N ILE A 217 -1.16 -3.57 -38.80
CA ILE A 217 -2.13 -3.26 -37.74
C ILE A 217 -3.42 -4.08 -37.84
N ASP A 218 -3.81 -4.48 -39.06
CA ASP A 218 -5.14 -5.04 -39.36
C ASP A 218 -5.49 -6.35 -38.61
N GLY A 219 -4.51 -7.01 -37.99
CA GLY A 219 -4.71 -8.23 -37.20
C GLY A 219 -4.93 -8.04 -35.69
N PHE A 220 -4.82 -6.81 -35.17
CA PHE A 220 -4.84 -6.52 -33.74
C PHE A 220 -5.87 -5.43 -33.37
N ASP A 221 -6.46 -5.54 -32.18
CA ASP A 221 -7.37 -4.53 -31.65
C ASP A 221 -6.60 -3.29 -31.12
N ALA A 222 -5.34 -3.47 -30.69
CA ALA A 222 -4.44 -2.40 -30.26
C ALA A 222 -2.97 -2.76 -30.49
N ILE A 223 -2.12 -1.72 -30.61
CA ILE A 223 -0.66 -1.84 -30.72
C ILE A 223 0.01 -0.96 -29.69
N VAL A 224 1.04 -1.49 -29.01
CA VAL A 224 1.86 -0.76 -28.05
C VAL A 224 3.31 -0.73 -28.52
N TYR A 225 3.82 0.44 -28.90
CA TYR A 225 5.23 0.63 -29.17
C TYR A 225 6.00 0.95 -27.90
N THR A 226 7.15 0.30 -27.72
CA THR A 226 7.99 0.43 -26.51
C THR A 226 9.34 1.10 -26.79
N GLN A 227 9.64 1.32 -28.07
CA GLN A 227 10.82 2.04 -28.52
C GLN A 227 10.61 3.55 -28.34
N LEU A 228 11.67 4.28 -28.01
CA LEU A 228 11.59 5.73 -27.83
C LEU A 228 11.48 6.46 -29.19
N GLU A 229 12.09 5.88 -30.22
CA GLU A 229 12.12 6.38 -31.60
C GLU A 229 11.00 5.70 -32.41
N VAL A 230 9.81 6.31 -32.39
CA VAL A 230 8.63 5.84 -33.14
C VAL A 230 8.03 7.09 -33.79
N PRO A 231 7.53 7.02 -35.04
CA PRO A 231 7.16 8.19 -35.86
C PRO A 231 5.93 8.99 -35.40
N THR A 232 5.40 8.75 -34.19
CA THR A 232 4.21 9.43 -33.68
C THR A 232 4.46 10.02 -32.29
N ASP A 233 4.02 11.26 -32.11
CA ASP A 233 3.93 11.90 -30.81
C ASP A 233 2.85 11.20 -29.96
N ALA A 234 3.08 11.14 -28.65
CA ALA A 234 2.18 10.47 -27.72
C ALA A 234 1.96 11.33 -26.46
N ASP A 235 0.76 11.28 -25.93
CA ASP A 235 0.47 11.88 -24.64
C ASP A 235 1.33 11.24 -23.54
N LYS A 236 2.05 12.07 -22.78
CA LYS A 236 3.07 11.61 -21.81
C LYS A 236 2.50 10.84 -20.63
N ILE A 237 1.19 10.91 -20.40
CA ILE A 237 0.52 10.29 -19.25
C ILE A 237 -0.18 9.01 -19.66
N THR A 238 -0.93 9.06 -20.76
CA THR A 238 -1.80 7.98 -21.25
C THR A 238 -1.14 7.13 -22.33
N GLY A 239 -0.13 7.65 -23.02
CA GLY A 239 0.53 6.98 -24.14
C GLY A 239 -0.29 6.93 -25.42
N VAL A 240 -1.42 7.63 -25.49
CA VAL A 240 -2.25 7.72 -26.71
C VAL A 240 -1.50 8.50 -27.77
N THR A 241 -1.50 7.99 -29.00
CA THR A 241 -0.96 8.68 -30.19
C THR A 241 -2.08 9.26 -31.05
N ASP A 242 -1.71 10.01 -32.09
CA ASP A 242 -2.67 10.50 -33.09
C ASP A 242 -3.22 9.38 -34.00
N GLU A 243 -2.57 8.21 -34.02
CA GLU A 243 -3.00 7.06 -34.80
C GLU A 243 -4.01 6.20 -34.01
N PRO A 244 -5.20 5.92 -34.57
CA PRO A 244 -6.18 5.08 -33.91
C PRO A 244 -5.61 3.69 -33.54
N LYS A 245 -5.92 3.22 -32.32
CA LYS A 245 -5.47 1.92 -31.75
C LYS A 245 -3.97 1.83 -31.45
N VAL A 246 -3.20 2.89 -31.67
CA VAL A 246 -1.76 2.90 -31.44
C VAL A 246 -1.43 3.62 -30.13
N PHE A 247 -0.58 3.00 -29.33
CA PHE A 247 -0.11 3.51 -28.06
C PHE A 247 1.42 3.45 -27.99
N LYS A 248 2.01 4.33 -27.19
CA LYS A 248 3.45 4.42 -27.00
C LYS A 248 3.79 4.47 -25.51
N THR A 249 4.78 3.66 -25.12
CA THR A 249 5.39 3.68 -23.79
C THR A 249 6.91 3.59 -23.91
N GLY A 250 7.62 3.92 -22.85
CA GLY A 250 9.07 3.78 -22.79
C GLY A 250 9.71 4.81 -21.88
N HIS A 251 10.86 4.46 -21.34
CA HIS A 251 11.73 5.36 -20.58
C HIS A 251 13.14 4.74 -20.53
N SER A 252 14.19 5.57 -20.45
CA SER A 252 15.58 5.08 -20.36
C SER A 252 15.89 4.38 -19.03
N ASP A 253 15.44 4.95 -17.91
CA ASP A 253 15.46 4.30 -16.59
C ASP A 253 14.46 3.14 -16.50
N PRO A 254 14.89 1.90 -16.15
CA PRO A 254 14.01 0.72 -16.09
C PRO A 254 12.83 0.85 -15.12
N VAL A 255 13.05 1.46 -13.95
CA VAL A 255 12.00 1.59 -12.92
C VAL A 255 10.89 2.53 -13.39
N LYS A 256 11.27 3.64 -14.04
CA LYS A 256 10.32 4.55 -14.68
C LYS A 256 9.65 3.90 -15.90
N ALA A 257 10.36 3.04 -16.63
CA ALA A 257 9.83 2.33 -17.79
C ALA A 257 8.67 1.39 -17.41
N ILE A 258 8.82 0.62 -16.31
CA ILE A 258 7.73 -0.21 -15.74
C ILE A 258 6.53 0.68 -15.37
N GLY A 259 6.78 1.78 -14.63
CA GLY A 259 5.72 2.68 -14.20
C GLY A 259 5.00 3.42 -15.35
N ALA A 260 5.67 3.67 -16.46
CA ALA A 260 5.06 4.20 -17.68
C ALA A 260 4.25 3.12 -18.40
N ALA A 261 4.82 1.94 -18.62
CA ALA A 261 4.17 0.83 -19.30
C ALA A 261 2.87 0.39 -18.63
N LYS A 262 2.82 0.33 -17.29
CA LYS A 262 1.57 0.04 -16.59
C LYS A 262 0.46 1.05 -16.90
N LYS A 263 0.78 2.35 -16.96
CA LYS A 263 -0.22 3.40 -17.25
C LYS A 263 -0.74 3.27 -18.68
N VAL A 264 0.16 3.01 -19.62
CA VAL A 264 -0.21 2.81 -21.02
C VAL A 264 -1.03 1.54 -21.20
N ALA A 265 -0.68 0.44 -20.51
CA ALA A 265 -1.50 -0.76 -20.50
C ALA A 265 -2.92 -0.48 -19.98
N LEU A 266 -3.07 0.35 -18.93
CA LEU A 266 -4.38 0.77 -18.45
C LEU A 266 -5.15 1.59 -19.50
N SER A 267 -4.49 2.48 -20.23
CA SER A 267 -5.13 3.21 -21.35
C SER A 267 -5.61 2.27 -22.45
N VAL A 268 -4.80 1.26 -22.80
CA VAL A 268 -5.17 0.22 -23.77
C VAL A 268 -6.37 -0.57 -23.26
N GLN A 269 -6.39 -0.95 -21.99
CA GLN A 269 -7.52 -1.63 -21.37
C GLN A 269 -8.82 -0.80 -21.47
N GLN A 270 -8.76 0.47 -21.09
CA GLN A 270 -9.90 1.39 -21.16
C GLN A 270 -10.40 1.53 -22.60
N PHE A 271 -9.46 1.69 -23.55
CA PHE A 271 -9.78 1.76 -24.97
C PHE A 271 -10.47 0.49 -25.48
N LEU A 272 -9.94 -0.69 -25.16
CA LEU A 272 -10.50 -1.98 -25.59
C LEU A 272 -11.88 -2.26 -24.99
N ASN A 273 -12.15 -1.72 -23.80
CA ASN A 273 -13.46 -1.77 -23.15
C ASN A 273 -14.47 -0.73 -23.70
N GLY A 274 -14.04 0.21 -24.56
CA GLY A 274 -14.87 1.33 -24.99
C GLY A 274 -15.09 2.38 -23.91
N GLU A 275 -14.24 2.41 -22.88
CA GLU A 275 -14.28 3.38 -21.79
C GLU A 275 -13.47 4.64 -22.14
N PRO A 276 -13.85 5.82 -21.61
CA PRO A 276 -13.03 7.01 -21.74
C PRO A 276 -11.66 6.80 -21.10
N ILE A 277 -10.59 7.08 -21.84
CA ILE A 277 -9.23 6.99 -21.33
C ILE A 277 -9.04 8.05 -20.25
N LYS A 278 -8.77 7.60 -19.03
CA LYS A 278 -8.55 8.46 -17.86
C LYS A 278 -7.28 8.05 -17.15
N PRO A 279 -6.42 9.02 -16.78
CA PRO A 279 -5.28 8.75 -15.93
C PRO A 279 -5.73 8.05 -14.64
N GLU A 280 -4.91 7.12 -14.18
CA GLU A 280 -5.16 6.43 -12.92
C GLU A 280 -5.24 7.44 -11.77
N PRO A 281 -6.29 7.37 -10.91
CA PRO A 281 -6.42 8.29 -9.78
C PRO A 281 -5.25 8.10 -8.82
N ARG A 282 -4.69 9.21 -8.36
CA ARG A 282 -3.64 9.23 -7.34
C ARG A 282 -4.20 9.79 -6.04
N PRO A 283 -4.03 9.10 -4.90
CA PRO A 283 -4.37 9.61 -3.58
C PRO A 283 -3.91 11.05 -3.37
N ALA A 284 -4.82 11.87 -2.83
CA ALA A 284 -4.65 13.32 -2.76
C ALA A 284 -3.69 13.75 -1.63
N ALA A 285 -3.55 12.92 -0.59
CA ALA A 285 -2.85 13.30 0.64
C ALA A 285 -1.76 12.30 1.02
N VAL A 286 -0.66 12.85 1.54
CA VAL A 286 0.48 12.08 2.07
C VAL A 286 0.57 12.30 3.57
N VAL A 287 0.72 11.22 4.33
CA VAL A 287 0.91 11.29 5.78
C VAL A 287 2.27 11.92 6.10
N THR A 288 2.23 13.07 6.78
CA THR A 288 3.43 13.80 7.20
C THR A 288 4.00 13.22 8.50
N PRO A 289 5.27 13.54 8.84
CA PRO A 289 5.85 13.08 10.09
C PRO A 289 5.09 13.50 11.34
N SER A 290 4.39 14.64 11.34
CA SER A 290 3.63 15.13 12.51
C SER A 290 2.29 14.39 12.70
N GLN A 291 1.84 13.62 11.72
CA GLN A 291 0.61 12.82 11.79
C GLN A 291 0.87 11.39 12.26
N VAL A 292 2.13 11.01 12.48
CA VAL A 292 2.51 9.69 13.00
C VAL A 292 2.65 9.79 14.52
N ASN A 293 2.03 8.87 15.25
CA ASN A 293 2.23 8.75 16.69
C ASN A 293 3.38 7.77 16.95
N TYR A 294 4.57 8.32 17.22
CA TYR A 294 5.82 7.56 17.39
C TYR A 294 5.86 6.73 18.68
N PHE A 295 5.01 7.03 19.67
CA PHE A 295 4.98 6.34 20.96
C PHE A 295 4.81 4.81 20.82
N TYR A 296 4.11 4.38 19.77
CA TYR A 296 3.79 2.98 19.51
C TYR A 296 4.92 2.18 18.84
N PHE A 297 6.06 2.80 18.55
CA PHE A 297 7.11 2.17 17.76
C PHE A 297 8.46 2.19 18.50
N PRO A 298 9.08 1.03 18.74
CA PRO A 298 10.43 0.98 19.28
C PRO A 298 11.47 1.31 18.19
N GLU A 299 12.65 1.76 18.60
CA GLU A 299 13.83 1.78 17.74
C GLU A 299 14.30 0.35 17.46
N ILE A 300 14.57 0.04 16.19
CA ILE A 300 15.00 -1.28 15.74
C ILE A 300 16.08 -1.06 14.68
N PRO A 301 17.25 -1.74 14.76
CA PRO A 301 18.29 -1.65 13.74
C PRO A 301 17.76 -1.97 12.34
N ARG A 302 18.21 -1.19 11.35
CA ARG A 302 17.88 -1.42 9.93
C ARG A 302 18.68 -2.59 9.39
N PHE A 303 18.04 -3.41 8.57
CA PHE A 303 18.71 -4.41 7.76
C PHE A 303 19.67 -3.77 6.73
N GLU A 304 20.94 -4.19 6.74
CA GLU A 304 21.99 -3.69 5.84
C GLU A 304 22.58 -4.79 4.92
N GLY A 305 22.05 -6.01 4.98
CA GLY A 305 22.51 -7.15 4.18
C GLY A 305 22.10 -7.09 2.70
N LYS A 306 22.66 -8.00 1.89
CA LYS A 306 22.25 -8.19 0.48
C LYS A 306 21.17 -9.26 0.32
N GLU A 307 21.28 -10.34 1.09
CA GLU A 307 20.36 -11.47 1.10
C GLU A 307 19.60 -11.46 2.42
N MET A 308 18.28 -11.52 2.33
CA MET A 308 17.37 -11.34 3.46
C MET A 308 16.75 -12.69 3.79
N ALA A 309 16.95 -13.16 5.03
CA ALA A 309 16.23 -14.33 5.53
C ALA A 309 14.78 -13.95 5.89
N ARG A 310 13.95 -14.97 6.15
CA ARG A 310 12.55 -14.78 6.54
C ARG A 310 12.43 -13.94 7.82
N GLU A 311 13.28 -14.22 8.81
CA GLU A 311 13.32 -13.53 10.10
C GLU A 311 13.75 -12.07 9.94
N ASP A 312 14.69 -11.80 9.03
CA ASP A 312 15.11 -10.44 8.69
C ASP A 312 13.98 -9.66 8.02
N ALA A 313 13.25 -10.31 7.10
CA ALA A 313 12.10 -9.70 6.43
C ALA A 313 10.98 -9.34 7.43
N LEU A 314 10.68 -10.24 8.38
CA LEU A 314 9.72 -9.99 9.45
C LEU A 314 10.16 -8.83 10.33
N THR A 315 11.42 -8.84 10.76
CA THR A 315 11.99 -7.80 11.61
C THR A 315 11.94 -6.46 10.89
N GLU A 316 12.41 -6.38 9.64
CA GLU A 316 12.46 -5.15 8.87
C GLU A 316 11.06 -4.62 8.53
N ALA A 317 10.10 -5.49 8.19
CA ALA A 317 8.72 -5.09 7.95
C ALA A 317 8.03 -4.57 9.21
N SER A 318 8.33 -5.13 10.39
CA SER A 318 7.81 -4.64 11.68
C SER A 318 8.26 -3.21 12.02
N ARG A 319 9.34 -2.73 11.39
CA ARG A 319 9.79 -1.33 11.51
C ARG A 319 8.88 -0.35 10.77
N CYS A 320 8.07 -0.84 9.82
CA CYS A 320 7.16 0.00 9.06
C CYS A 320 6.06 0.58 9.95
N PHE A 321 5.87 1.90 9.87
CA PHE A 321 4.77 2.58 10.58
C PHE A 321 3.40 2.38 9.93
N SER A 322 3.33 1.74 8.77
CA SER A 322 2.14 1.63 7.92
C SER A 322 1.43 2.97 7.67
N CYS A 323 2.20 4.07 7.52
CA CYS A 323 1.66 5.42 7.35
C CYS A 323 0.60 5.47 6.25
N GLY A 324 -0.58 6.03 6.55
CA GLY A 324 -1.66 6.18 5.57
C GLY A 324 -2.42 4.90 5.25
N ASN A 325 -2.08 3.75 5.85
CA ASN A 325 -2.80 2.50 5.69
C ASN A 325 -3.36 2.02 7.03
N CYS A 326 -4.69 1.92 7.16
CA CYS A 326 -5.29 1.30 8.33
C CYS A 326 -4.97 -0.20 8.30
N ASN A 327 -4.31 -0.71 9.34
CA ASN A 327 -4.00 -2.14 9.48
C ASN A 327 -4.76 -2.81 10.62
N SER A 328 -5.84 -2.16 11.11
CA SER A 328 -6.69 -2.71 12.16
C SER A 328 -5.99 -2.97 13.50
N CYS A 329 -4.97 -2.17 13.88
CA CYS A 329 -4.28 -2.32 15.18
C CYS A 329 -5.17 -2.16 16.43
N GLY A 330 -6.39 -1.65 16.30
CA GLY A 330 -7.35 -1.55 17.40
C GLY A 330 -7.14 -0.39 18.38
N ASN A 331 -6.09 0.43 18.26
CA ASN A 331 -5.89 1.58 19.16
C ASN A 331 -7.12 2.51 19.23
N CYS A 332 -7.76 2.80 18.09
CA CYS A 332 -8.96 3.63 18.07
C CYS A 332 -10.11 3.04 18.91
N TRP A 333 -10.21 1.71 18.99
CA TRP A 333 -11.19 0.99 19.80
C TRP A 333 -10.79 0.99 21.27
N VAL A 334 -9.54 0.62 21.58
CA VAL A 334 -9.00 0.55 22.95
C VAL A 334 -9.10 1.90 23.68
N PHE A 335 -8.75 2.99 23.00
CA PHE A 335 -8.76 4.32 23.59
C PHE A 335 -10.08 5.07 23.41
N CYS A 336 -11.12 4.43 22.87
CA CYS A 336 -12.41 5.08 22.72
C CYS A 336 -13.08 5.27 24.09
N PRO A 337 -13.32 6.51 24.56
CA PRO A 337 -13.98 6.73 25.84
C PRO A 337 -15.50 6.45 25.81
N GLU A 338 -16.10 6.35 24.62
CA GLU A 338 -17.55 6.22 24.39
C GLU A 338 -17.97 4.84 23.84
N PRO A 339 -17.09 3.84 23.91
CA PRO A 339 -17.19 2.59 23.13
C PRO A 339 -17.81 2.70 21.72
N ALA A 340 -17.49 3.76 20.98
CA ALA A 340 -18.13 4.11 19.71
C ALA A 340 -17.42 3.54 18.47
N ILE A 341 -16.60 2.50 18.64
CA ILE A 341 -15.92 1.81 17.53
C ILE A 341 -16.45 0.38 17.49
N ASP A 342 -17.11 0.02 16.39
CA ASP A 342 -17.54 -1.33 16.10
C ASP A 342 -16.49 -2.05 15.24
N TRP A 343 -16.60 -3.37 15.16
CA TRP A 343 -15.77 -4.21 14.30
C TRP A 343 -16.65 -4.92 13.28
N ILE A 344 -16.43 -4.62 12.00
CA ILE A 344 -17.15 -5.22 10.86
C ILE A 344 -16.08 -5.69 9.88
N ASP A 345 -16.10 -6.98 9.52
CA ASP A 345 -15.13 -7.61 8.60
C ASP A 345 -13.66 -7.32 8.97
N ASP A 346 -13.32 -7.48 10.26
CA ASP A 346 -11.99 -7.19 10.83
C ASP A 346 -11.49 -5.75 10.63
N ARG A 347 -12.40 -4.82 10.39
CA ARG A 347 -12.13 -3.38 10.25
C ARG A 347 -12.85 -2.59 11.35
N PRO A 348 -12.18 -1.60 11.96
CA PRO A 348 -12.85 -0.67 12.85
C PRO A 348 -13.80 0.22 12.06
N VAL A 349 -15.04 0.33 12.52
CA VAL A 349 -16.08 1.21 11.96
C VAL A 349 -16.56 2.13 13.06
N ILE A 350 -16.61 3.43 12.77
CA ILE A 350 -17.04 4.42 13.77
C ILE A 350 -18.56 4.42 13.84
N ASN A 351 -19.10 4.14 15.02
CA ASN A 351 -20.52 4.23 15.29
C ASN A 351 -20.90 5.68 15.62
N TYR A 352 -21.39 6.39 14.61
CA TYR A 352 -21.77 7.79 14.75
C TYR A 352 -23.01 8.04 15.61
N ASP A 353 -23.75 7.01 16.04
CA ASP A 353 -24.81 7.21 17.04
C ASP A 353 -24.24 7.52 18.44
N TYR A 354 -23.02 7.07 18.73
CA TYR A 354 -22.37 7.21 20.05
C TYR A 354 -21.05 8.00 20.00
N CYS A 355 -20.52 8.28 18.82
CA CYS A 355 -19.29 9.05 18.69
C CYS A 355 -19.53 10.54 19.02
N LYS A 356 -19.02 11.01 20.16
CA LYS A 356 -19.09 12.42 20.58
C LYS A 356 -18.10 13.35 19.86
N GLY A 357 -17.24 12.83 18.98
CA GLY A 357 -16.27 13.66 18.25
C GLY A 357 -15.07 14.16 19.06
N CYS A 358 -14.69 13.49 20.16
CA CYS A 358 -13.60 13.94 21.03
C CYS A 358 -12.20 13.90 20.39
N GLY A 359 -12.01 13.16 19.30
CA GLY A 359 -10.74 13.08 18.58
C GLY A 359 -9.66 12.20 19.21
N VAL A 360 -9.94 11.50 20.33
CA VAL A 360 -8.93 10.60 20.96
C VAL A 360 -8.42 9.55 19.98
N CYS A 361 -9.30 8.93 19.19
CA CYS A 361 -8.89 7.97 18.16
C CYS A 361 -7.97 8.59 17.08
N VAL A 362 -8.07 9.90 16.81
CA VAL A 362 -7.18 10.61 15.89
C VAL A 362 -5.79 10.78 16.49
N VAL A 363 -5.71 11.15 17.77
CA VAL A 363 -4.44 11.29 18.52
C VAL A 363 -3.74 9.94 18.68
N GLU A 364 -4.51 8.90 19.00
CA GLU A 364 -3.99 7.57 19.27
C GLU A 364 -3.76 6.72 18.00
N CYS A 365 -4.07 7.25 16.82
CA CYS A 365 -3.80 6.58 15.56
C CYS A 365 -2.29 6.62 15.26
N PRO A 366 -1.56 5.49 15.28
CA PRO A 366 -0.11 5.48 15.01
C PRO A 366 0.23 5.87 13.56
N ARG A 367 -0.75 5.70 12.67
CA ARG A 367 -0.58 5.68 11.20
C ARG A 367 -1.03 6.98 10.53
N GLY A 368 -1.67 7.89 11.26
CA GLY A 368 -2.23 9.13 10.72
C GLY A 368 -3.40 8.93 9.76
N VAL A 369 -4.15 7.82 9.89
CA VAL A 369 -5.26 7.46 8.99
C VAL A 369 -6.62 8.00 9.42
N ILE A 370 -6.75 8.47 10.66
CA ILE A 370 -8.01 9.05 11.15
C ILE A 370 -7.87 10.58 11.15
N GLU A 371 -8.90 11.29 10.68
CA GLU A 371 -8.97 12.75 10.69
C GLU A 371 -10.24 13.24 11.34
N LEU A 372 -10.23 14.46 11.87
CA LEU A 372 -11.45 15.16 12.27
C LEU A 372 -11.98 16.00 11.11
N GLU A 373 -13.25 15.83 10.81
CA GLU A 373 -13.98 16.65 9.85
C GLU A 373 -15.15 17.36 10.53
N PRO A 374 -15.55 18.56 10.09
CA PRO A 374 -16.80 19.18 10.54
C PRO A 374 -18.00 18.29 10.25
N GLU A 375 -18.94 18.19 11.21
CA GLU A 375 -20.15 17.37 11.04
C GLU A 375 -21.08 17.95 9.96
N TRP A 376 -21.15 19.28 9.90
CA TRP A 376 -21.99 20.04 8.98
C TRP A 376 -21.11 20.64 7.89
N LYS A 377 -20.98 19.94 6.75
CA LYS A 377 -20.33 20.41 5.53
C LYS A 377 -21.31 20.42 4.37
#